data_AF-A0A1Z4EZ21-F1
#
_entry.id   AF-A0A1Z4EZ21-F1
#
_cell.length_a   1.000
_cell.length_b   1.000
_cell.length_c   1.000
_cell.angle_alpha   90.00
_cell.angle_beta   90.00
_cell.angle_gamma   90.00
#
_symmetry.space_group_name_H-M   'P 1'
#
loop_
_entity.id
_entity.type
_entity.pdbx_description
1 polymer ?
#
loop_
_entity_poly.entity_id
_entity_poly.type
_entity_poly.pdbx_seq_one_letter_code
_entity_poly.pdbx_strand_id
1 'polypeptide(L)'
;MQVIEGAICLLAAVGDRGVSYSRVDAAANVPRGTTSNHFRTRDALILGVCEEIESRRQCFWTDPNFCTACFTVDTLAELLTQYLVTVTTEGTAQNVLARAHTAIIGAS
;
A
#
# COMPACT_ATOMS: atom_id res chain seq x y z
N MET A 1 -1.18 -1.33 11.52
CA MET A 1 -1.85 -0.38 12.45
C MET A 1 -3.00 0.31 11.72
N GLN A 2 -4.16 0.54 12.34
CA GLN A 2 -5.36 1.12 11.66
C GLN A 2 -5.09 2.48 10.99
N VAL A 3 -4.30 3.35 11.62
CA VAL A 3 -3.92 4.65 11.04
C VAL A 3 -3.13 4.50 9.74
N ILE A 4 -2.18 3.55 9.68
CA ILE A 4 -1.41 3.30 8.45
C ILE A 4 -2.34 2.75 7.36
N GLU A 5 -3.27 1.85 7.71
CA GLU A 5 -4.25 1.32 6.75
C GLU A 5 -5.11 2.43 6.14
N GLY A 6 -5.67 3.30 7.00
CA GLY A 6 -6.45 4.46 6.55
C GLY A 6 -5.63 5.39 5.66
N ALA A 7 -4.35 5.60 5.97
CA ALA A 7 -3.46 6.42 5.16
C ALA A 7 -3.14 5.79 3.79
N ILE A 8 -2.91 4.47 3.71
CA ILE A 8 -2.71 3.73 2.46
C ILE A 8 -3.94 3.86 1.56
N CYS A 9 -5.13 3.60 2.11
CA CYS A 9 -6.40 3.73 1.38
C CYS A 9 -6.62 5.16 0.88
N LEU A 10 -6.30 6.16 1.71
CA LEU A 10 -6.43 7.57 1.33
C LEU A 10 -5.44 7.94 0.21
N LEU A 11 -4.19 7.51 0.29
CA LEU A 11 -3.19 7.72 -0.77
C LEU A 11 -3.63 7.11 -2.10
N ALA A 12 -4.12 5.86 -2.07
CA ALA A 12 -4.60 5.18 -3.27
C ALA A 12 -5.79 5.91 -3.92
N ALA A 13 -6.65 6.51 -3.11
CA ALA A 13 -7.88 7.18 -3.56
C ALA A 13 -7.66 8.61 -4.05
N VAL A 14 -6.88 9.43 -3.33
CA VAL A 14 -6.79 10.89 -3.58
C VAL A 14 -5.38 11.41 -3.82
N GLY A 15 -4.36 10.55 -3.77
CA GLY A 15 -2.96 10.93 -3.92
C GLY A 15 -2.36 11.62 -2.69
N ASP A 16 -1.09 12.00 -2.80
CA ASP A 16 -0.25 12.58 -1.74
C ASP A 16 -0.79 13.91 -1.16
N ARG A 17 -1.33 14.78 -2.02
CA ARG A 17 -1.84 16.11 -1.63
C ARG A 17 -3.13 16.04 -0.81
N GLY A 18 -3.82 14.91 -0.85
CA GLY A 18 -5.06 14.67 -0.11
C GLY A 18 -4.86 14.11 1.29
N VAL A 19 -3.62 13.82 1.72
CA VAL A 19 -3.34 13.19 3.01
C VAL A 19 -3.08 14.25 4.09
N SER A 20 -4.05 14.40 5.00
CA SER A 20 -3.94 15.16 6.25
C SER A 20 -4.30 14.26 7.43
N TYR A 21 -3.79 14.58 8.63
CA TYR A 21 -4.09 13.79 9.84
C TYR A 21 -5.59 13.63 10.10
N SER A 22 -6.37 14.69 9.94
CA SER A 22 -7.82 14.62 10.13
C SER A 22 -8.53 13.71 9.12
N ARG A 23 -8.03 13.65 7.88
CA ARG A 23 -8.55 12.75 6.85
C ARG A 23 -8.09 11.31 7.07
N VAL A 24 -6.88 11.10 7.58
CA VAL A 24 -6.39 9.78 7.98
C VAL A 24 -7.18 9.25 9.17
N ASP A 25 -7.43 10.06 10.20
CA ASP A 25 -8.26 9.66 11.35
C ASP A 25 -9.67 9.21 10.88
N ALA A 26 -10.27 9.97 9.97
CA ALA A 26 -11.57 9.64 9.39
C ALA A 26 -11.52 8.36 8.55
N ALA A 27 -10.50 8.20 7.68
CA ALA A 27 -10.33 7.02 6.84
C ALA A 27 -10.02 5.76 7.66
N ALA A 28 -9.30 5.89 8.76
CA ALA A 28 -8.98 4.80 9.68
C ALA A 28 -10.12 4.51 10.68
N ASN A 29 -11.20 5.31 10.68
CA ASN A 29 -12.30 5.23 11.63
C ASN A 29 -11.83 5.27 13.10
N VAL A 30 -10.90 6.17 13.40
CA VAL A 30 -10.34 6.38 14.74
C VAL A 30 -10.72 7.77 15.28
N PRO A 31 -10.61 8.01 16.60
CA PRO A 31 -10.82 9.34 17.17
C PRO A 31 -9.93 10.40 16.52
N ARG A 32 -10.44 11.65 16.46
CA ARG A 32 -9.66 12.78 15.98
C ARG A 32 -8.40 12.99 16.84
N GLY A 33 -7.26 13.20 16.19
CA GLY A 33 -5.96 13.39 16.84
C GLY A 33 -5.17 12.11 17.06
N THR A 34 -5.73 10.93 16.75
CA THR A 34 -5.03 9.65 16.88
C THR A 34 -3.79 9.61 15.97
N THR A 35 -3.90 10.04 14.72
CA THR A 35 -2.77 10.08 13.78
C THR A 35 -1.64 10.97 14.30
N SER A 36 -1.94 12.16 14.83
CA SER A 36 -0.93 13.04 15.42
C SER A 36 -0.28 12.49 16.69
N ASN A 37 -1.00 11.63 17.43
CA ASN A 37 -0.44 10.95 18.59
C ASN A 37 0.58 9.87 18.19
N HIS A 38 0.32 9.17 17.08
CA HIS A 38 1.23 8.15 16.54
C HIS A 38 2.39 8.74 15.74
N PHE A 39 2.15 9.82 14.99
CA PHE A 39 3.13 10.46 14.12
C PHE A 39 3.24 11.95 14.44
N ARG A 40 4.40 12.37 14.93
CA ARG A 40 4.62 13.77 15.32
C ARG A 40 4.82 14.71 14.13
N THR A 41 5.30 14.21 13.00
CA THR A 41 5.52 15.00 11.78
C THR A 41 4.87 14.31 10.58
N ARG A 42 4.46 15.13 9.59
CA ARG A 42 3.91 14.60 8.34
C ARG A 42 4.90 13.65 7.66
N ASP A 43 6.19 13.97 7.68
CA ASP A 43 7.23 13.13 7.09
C ASP A 43 7.34 11.77 7.78
N ALA A 44 7.19 11.71 9.11
CA ALA A 44 7.17 10.44 9.84
C ALA A 44 5.96 9.58 9.48
N LEU A 45 4.79 10.19 9.26
CA LEU A 45 3.61 9.47 8.76
C LEU A 45 3.87 8.92 7.36
N ILE A 46 4.34 9.77 6.43
CA ILE A 46 4.58 9.35 5.05
C ILE A 46 5.63 8.25 5.00
N LEU A 47 6.73 8.37 5.73
CA LEU A 47 7.77 7.34 5.82
C LEU A 47 7.19 6.01 6.34
N GLY A 48 6.46 6.02 7.46
CA GLY A 48 5.86 4.80 8.01
C GLY A 48 4.83 4.16 7.06
N VAL A 49 4.13 4.96 6.27
CA VAL A 49 3.22 4.44 5.23
C VAL A 49 4.01 3.84 4.05
N CYS A 50 5.09 4.48 3.61
CA CYS A 50 5.99 3.92 2.59
C CYS A 50 6.59 2.58 3.02
N GLU A 51 7.08 2.51 4.26
CA GLU A 51 7.65 1.29 4.85
C GLU A 51 6.63 0.14 4.87
N GLU A 52 5.39 0.42 5.28
CA GLU A 52 4.33 -0.59 5.27
C GLU A 52 3.96 -1.03 3.85
N ILE A 53 3.82 -0.08 2.91
CA ILE A 53 3.53 -0.41 1.50
C ILE A 53 4.59 -1.34 0.94
N GLU A 54 5.86 -1.01 1.17
CA GLU A 54 6.97 -1.80 0.65
C GLU A 54 7.08 -3.16 1.32
N SER A 55 6.91 -3.23 2.65
CA SER A 55 6.83 -4.49 3.40
C SER A 55 5.78 -5.44 2.82
N ARG A 56 4.56 -4.94 2.58
CA ARG A 56 3.47 -5.76 2.00
C ARG A 56 3.76 -6.21 0.59
N ARG A 57 4.36 -5.35 -0.24
CA ARG A 57 4.78 -5.72 -1.60
C ARG A 57 5.83 -6.82 -1.59
N GLN A 58 6.80 -6.76 -0.68
CA GLN A 58 7.81 -7.81 -0.51
C GLN A 58 7.20 -9.12 -0.01
N CYS A 59 6.30 -9.04 0.98
CA CYS A 59 5.57 -10.20 1.50
C CYS A 59 4.79 -10.94 0.40
N PHE A 60 4.19 -10.23 -0.55
CA PHE A 60 3.48 -10.85 -1.67
C PHE A 60 4.36 -11.79 -2.49
N TRP A 61 5.60 -11.40 -2.78
CA TRP A 61 6.56 -12.26 -3.50
C TRP A 61 7.14 -13.39 -2.66
N THR A 62 6.86 -13.41 -1.35
CA THR A 62 7.29 -14.47 -0.45
C THR A 62 6.14 -15.41 -0.10
N ASP A 63 4.93 -15.15 -0.59
CA ASP A 63 3.76 -16.00 -0.37
C ASP A 63 3.97 -17.37 -1.05
N PRO A 64 3.92 -18.50 -0.31
CA PRO A 64 4.03 -19.83 -0.88
C PRO A 64 2.95 -20.16 -1.93
N ASN A 65 1.80 -19.48 -1.90
CA ASN A 65 0.76 -19.61 -2.91
C ASN A 65 1.10 -18.88 -4.21
N PHE A 66 2.10 -18.00 -4.17
CA PHE A 66 2.55 -17.20 -5.30
C PHE A 66 3.89 -17.71 -5.86
N CYS A 67 4.76 -18.28 -5.03
CA CYS A 67 6.09 -18.74 -5.41
C CYS A 67 6.22 -20.27 -5.32
N THR A 68 6.70 -20.90 -6.39
CA THR A 68 6.97 -22.35 -6.46
C THR A 68 8.47 -22.65 -6.35
N ALA A 69 8.85 -23.75 -5.71
CA ALA A 69 10.26 -24.12 -5.50
C ALA A 69 11.03 -24.50 -6.80
N CYS A 70 10.33 -24.77 -7.89
CA CYS A 70 10.88 -25.02 -9.22
C CYS A 70 10.23 -24.08 -10.22
N PHE A 71 11.06 -23.32 -10.95
CA PHE A 71 10.60 -22.41 -11.99
C PHE A 71 11.03 -22.91 -13.38
N THR A 72 10.05 -22.97 -14.29
CA THR A 72 10.23 -22.99 -15.74
C THR A 72 9.83 -21.62 -16.33
N VAL A 73 10.16 -21.38 -17.60
CA VAL A 73 9.71 -20.17 -18.31
C VAL A 73 8.19 -20.05 -18.30
N ASP A 74 7.47 -21.16 -18.49
CA ASP A 74 6.00 -21.17 -18.48
C ASP A 74 5.45 -20.81 -17.10
N THR A 75 5.99 -21.39 -16.02
CA THR A 75 5.56 -21.03 -14.65
C THR A 75 5.87 -19.57 -14.31
N LEU A 76 6.96 -19.01 -14.85
CA LEU A 76 7.27 -17.59 -14.69
C LEU A 76 6.26 -16.72 -15.45
N ALA A 77 5.88 -17.10 -16.67
CA ALA A 77 4.89 -16.38 -17.45
C ALA A 77 3.50 -16.40 -16.78
N GLU A 78 3.09 -17.54 -16.23
CA GLU A 78 1.85 -17.66 -15.46
C GLU A 78 1.87 -16.81 -14.19
N LEU A 79 2.97 -16.84 -13.43
CA LEU A 79 3.15 -16.05 -12.21
C LEU A 79 3.10 -14.55 -12.50
N LEU A 80 3.81 -14.09 -13.54
CA LEU A 80 3.77 -12.69 -13.97
C LEU A 80 2.38 -12.30 -14.46
N THR A 81 1.67 -13.19 -15.15
CA THR A 81 0.28 -12.95 -15.56
C THR A 81 -0.62 -12.78 -14.35
N GLN A 82 -0.54 -13.67 -13.36
CA GLN A 82 -1.30 -13.57 -12.12
C GLN A 82 -0.95 -12.30 -11.34
N TYR A 83 0.33 -11.92 -11.30
CA TYR A 83 0.76 -10.64 -10.72
C TYR A 83 0.08 -9.45 -11.41
N LEU A 84 0.14 -9.39 -12.74
CA LEU A 84 -0.44 -8.30 -13.51
C LEU A 84 -1.95 -8.22 -13.31
N VAL A 85 -2.66 -9.36 -13.32
CA VAL A 85 -4.10 -9.42 -13.03
C VAL A 85 -4.38 -8.86 -11.63
N THR A 86 -3.65 -9.29 -10.61
CA THR A 86 -3.89 -8.81 -9.24
C THR A 86 -3.60 -7.32 -9.09
N VAL A 87 -2.55 -6.78 -9.71
CA VAL A 87 -2.20 -5.35 -9.61
C VAL A 87 -3.17 -4.46 -10.42
N THR A 88 -3.73 -4.95 -11.52
CA THR A 88 -4.60 -4.15 -12.40
C THR A 88 -6.08 -4.29 -12.08
N THR A 89 -6.49 -5.35 -11.39
CA THR A 89 -7.89 -5.56 -10.98
C THR A 89 -8.26 -4.58 -9.86
N GLU A 90 -9.27 -3.75 -10.09
CA GLU A 90 -9.76 -2.81 -9.08
C GLU A 90 -10.24 -3.52 -7.81
N GLY A 91 -9.93 -2.92 -6.66
CA GLY A 91 -10.38 -3.42 -5.34
C GLY A 91 -9.51 -4.53 -4.75
N THR A 92 -8.51 -5.06 -5.46
CA THR A 92 -7.51 -5.94 -4.85
C THR A 92 -6.57 -5.15 -3.94
N ALA A 93 -6.03 -5.80 -2.91
CA ALA A 93 -5.01 -5.19 -2.05
C ALA A 93 -3.79 -4.72 -2.86
N GLN A 94 -3.39 -5.50 -3.87
CA GLN A 94 -2.23 -5.21 -4.71
C GLN A 94 -2.45 -4.00 -5.62
N ASN A 95 -3.68 -3.79 -6.11
CA ASN A 95 -4.05 -2.59 -6.85
C ASN A 95 -3.99 -1.33 -5.97
N VAL A 96 -4.51 -1.41 -4.74
CA VAL A 96 -4.46 -0.31 -3.77
C VAL A 96 -3.01 0.07 -3.45
N LEU A 97 -2.16 -0.92 -3.18
CA LEU A 97 -0.73 -0.69 -2.90
C LEU A 97 0.01 -0.10 -4.10
N ALA A 98 -0.26 -0.60 -5.32
CA ALA A 98 0.34 -0.06 -6.54
C ALA A 98 -0.03 1.41 -6.76
N ARG A 99 -1.31 1.77 -6.59
CA ARG A 99 -1.79 3.14 -6.70
C ARG A 99 -1.18 4.06 -5.64
N ALA A 100 -1.15 3.62 -4.38
CA ALA A 100 -0.54 4.37 -3.29
C ALA A 100 0.95 4.63 -3.55
N HIS A 101 1.70 3.61 -3.99
CA HIS A 101 3.11 3.74 -4.35
C HIS A 101 3.33 4.72 -5.52
N THR A 102 2.53 4.63 -6.58
CA THR A 102 2.63 5.59 -7.71
C THR A 102 2.31 7.02 -7.30
N ALA A 103 1.36 7.21 -6.37
CA ALA A 103 1.02 8.55 -5.87
C ALA A 103 2.16 9.18 -5.07
N ILE A 104 2.94 8.37 -4.34
CA ILE A 104 4.13 8.84 -3.60
C ILE A 104 5.24 9.24 -4.58
N ILE A 105 5.50 8.43 -5.61
CA ILE A 105 6.57 8.71 -6.58
C ILE A 105 6.24 9.92 -7.46
N GLY A 106 4.99 10.05 -7.92
CA GLY A 106 4.56 11.17 -8.75
C GLY A 106 4.47 12.52 -8.02
N ALA A 107 4.71 12.52 -6.70
CA ALA A 107 4.74 13.71 -5.86
C ALA A 107 6.15 14.29 -5.64
N SER A 108 7.19 13.54 -6.05
CA SER A 108 8.61 13.93 -5.96
C SER A 108 9.08 14.58 -7.25
#